data_AF-A0AAW4WBU4-F1
#
_entry.id   AF-A0AAW4WBU4-F1
#
_cell.length_a   1.000
_cell.length_b   1.000
_cell.length_c   1.000
_cell.angle_alpha   90.00
_cell.angle_beta   90.00
_cell.angle_gamma   90.00
#
_symmetry.space_group_name_H-M   'P 1'
#
loop_
_entity.id
_entity.type
_entity.pdbx_description
1 polymer ?
#
loop_
_entity_poly.entity_id
_entity_poly.type
_entity_poly.pdbx_seq_one_letter_code
_entity_poly.pdbx_strand_id
1 'polypeptide(L)'
;MDKIRDSADILQPEKEETYQFIEKLLSSVKENFSTNRVHLGMDEAVMLGLGNYLKENGYKKGSLIIREHCNRVVDICRKLELKPMIWSDMYITANSTGGYYDLPENTDCSKWEKPKKDLGLVYWDYYHDDTRTYEKMLDIHAQLSDNVIFAGGSWIWNGISPNYSKTYACTKAALSTCKKYNIKEVLCTAWMDNGAETPVDALLPGLVLFAHLDFHRDYDETILKQEFRNCTGGEFDDFMALDNFDSLFLNTKENKEAQNPSKYLLYQDPMLGIFDYHVKESGVNTKSYYQNIQKCMKECAKKTGKYQLLFSFYEKLAAVLADKADLGMCIKSAYDRSDRAALKDISQNVIPGIICNLTDMKSSREKIWMNDAKPFGYEILDIKIGGVITRLKSTGYRIDNYLNGNVPRLEELEEERLPYFTKGMDKRENLWNRIISGCDLNDTI
;
A
#
# COMPACT_ATOMS: atom_id res chain seq x y z
N MET A 1 18.86 -5.44 20.49
CA MET A 1 18.76 -6.16 19.19
C MET A 1 20.10 -6.31 18.50
N ASP A 2 21.06 -5.40 18.70
CA ASP A 2 22.34 -5.38 17.98
C ASP A 2 23.12 -6.70 18.00
N LYS A 3 23.03 -7.48 19.08
CA LYS A 3 23.70 -8.79 19.18
C LYS A 3 23.13 -9.88 18.26
N ILE A 4 21.89 -9.73 17.80
CA ILE A 4 21.17 -10.74 17.00
C ILE A 4 20.72 -10.18 15.64
N ARG A 5 21.32 -9.08 15.19
CA ARG A 5 20.94 -8.35 13.98
C ARG A 5 21.95 -8.67 12.86
N ASP A 6 21.46 -9.04 11.69
CA ASP A 6 22.27 -9.21 10.48
C ASP A 6 22.38 -7.88 9.71
N SER A 7 21.24 -7.38 9.23
CA SER A 7 21.08 -6.12 8.47
C SER A 7 20.07 -5.19 9.17
N ALA A 8 19.59 -4.13 8.53
CA ALA A 8 18.62 -3.17 9.10
C ALA A 8 17.37 -3.82 9.70
N ASP A 9 16.86 -4.85 9.04
CA ASP A 9 15.55 -5.47 9.24
C ASP A 9 15.62 -7.00 9.38
N ILE A 10 16.80 -7.62 9.27
CA ILE A 10 16.98 -9.08 9.31
C ILE A 10 17.68 -9.50 10.62
N LEU A 11 17.10 -10.50 11.31
CA LEU A 11 17.74 -11.17 12.45
C LEU A 11 18.85 -12.12 11.96
N GLN A 12 19.96 -12.19 12.69
CA GLN A 12 21.12 -13.01 12.34
C GLN A 12 20.86 -14.51 12.51
N PRO A 13 20.87 -15.31 11.43
CA PRO A 13 20.77 -16.77 11.51
C PRO A 13 22.01 -17.40 12.15
N GLU A 14 21.89 -18.68 12.55
CA GLU A 14 22.98 -19.49 13.11
C GLU A 14 23.57 -18.96 14.43
N LYS A 15 22.85 -18.04 15.08
CA LYS A 15 23.21 -17.49 16.40
C LYS A 15 22.21 -17.98 17.44
N GLU A 16 22.72 -18.57 18.52
CA GLU A 16 21.85 -19.20 19.52
C GLU A 16 20.94 -18.18 20.22
N GLU A 17 21.44 -16.96 20.45
CA GLU A 17 20.68 -15.85 21.00
C GLU A 17 19.49 -15.45 20.10
N THR A 18 19.61 -15.60 18.78
CA THR A 18 18.49 -15.37 17.84
C THR A 18 17.39 -16.40 18.07
N TYR A 19 17.75 -17.68 18.21
CA TYR A 19 16.77 -18.76 18.41
C TYR A 19 16.12 -18.69 19.80
N GLN A 20 16.87 -18.32 20.84
CA GLN A 20 16.31 -18.04 22.16
C GLN A 20 15.31 -16.87 22.13
N PHE A 21 15.59 -15.84 21.33
CA PHE A 21 14.66 -14.73 21.14
C PHE A 21 13.39 -15.19 20.41
N ILE A 22 13.52 -15.92 19.30
CA ILE A 22 12.39 -16.46 18.53
C ILE A 22 11.53 -17.39 19.39
N GLU A 23 12.14 -18.29 20.18
CA GLU A 23 11.40 -19.18 21.08
C GLU A 23 10.59 -18.40 22.11
N LYS A 24 11.15 -17.32 22.68
CA LYS A 24 10.39 -16.46 23.60
C LYS A 24 9.18 -15.80 22.94
N LEU A 25 9.32 -15.33 21.69
CA LEU A 25 8.20 -14.76 20.93
C LEU A 25 7.10 -15.80 20.69
N LEU A 26 7.49 -17.00 20.22
CA LEU A 26 6.53 -18.06 19.91
C LEU A 26 5.86 -18.64 21.16
N SER A 27 6.58 -18.76 22.28
CA SER A 27 5.99 -19.15 23.57
C SER A 27 4.94 -18.14 24.02
N SER A 28 5.21 -16.84 23.89
CA SER A 28 4.23 -15.80 24.20
C SER A 28 2.98 -15.94 23.33
N VAL A 29 3.13 -16.19 22.02
CA VAL A 29 1.98 -16.45 21.14
C VAL A 29 1.21 -17.69 21.59
N LYS A 30 1.90 -18.81 21.84
CA LYS A 30 1.28 -20.08 22.26
C LYS A 30 0.51 -19.96 23.58
N GLU A 31 1.01 -19.16 24.52
CA GLU A 31 0.37 -18.96 25.83
C GLU A 31 -0.89 -18.08 25.75
N ASN A 32 -0.98 -17.19 24.74
CA ASN A 32 -2.07 -16.21 24.63
C ASN A 32 -3.19 -16.63 23.66
N PHE A 33 -2.97 -17.62 22.81
CA PHE A 33 -3.95 -18.05 21.80
C PHE A 33 -4.21 -19.55 21.84
N SER A 34 -5.46 -19.95 21.60
CA SER A 34 -5.86 -21.37 21.55
C SER A 34 -5.53 -22.05 20.21
N THR A 35 -5.23 -21.28 19.17
CA THR A 35 -4.83 -21.82 17.87
C THR A 35 -3.41 -22.38 17.95
N ASN A 36 -3.19 -23.48 17.24
CA ASN A 36 -1.85 -24.03 17.02
C ASN A 36 -1.29 -23.62 15.66
N ARG A 37 -1.94 -22.76 14.88
CA ARG A 37 -1.46 -22.33 13.56
C ARG A 37 -0.76 -20.98 13.69
N VAL A 38 0.40 -20.83 13.06
CA VAL A 38 1.17 -19.58 13.10
C VAL A 38 1.80 -19.27 11.75
N HIS A 39 1.67 -18.02 11.30
CA HIS A 39 2.41 -17.50 10.16
C HIS A 39 3.69 -16.83 10.67
N LEU A 40 4.86 -17.28 10.24
CA LEU A 40 6.16 -16.82 10.77
C LEU A 40 6.75 -15.63 9.98
N GLY A 41 6.10 -15.20 8.90
CA GLY A 41 6.62 -14.18 8.00
C GLY A 41 7.69 -14.78 7.09
N MET A 42 8.95 -14.36 7.29
CA MET A 42 10.14 -14.76 6.51
C MET A 42 10.15 -14.32 5.04
N ASP A 43 9.42 -13.25 4.74
CA ASP A 43 9.42 -12.53 3.46
C ASP A 43 10.55 -11.51 3.33
N GLU A 44 10.87 -11.15 2.09
CA GLU A 44 11.60 -9.95 1.67
C GLU A 44 12.99 -9.72 2.31
N ALA A 45 13.60 -10.76 2.88
CA ALA A 45 14.93 -10.72 3.48
C ALA A 45 16.06 -10.74 2.44
N VAL A 46 16.04 -9.81 1.47
CA VAL A 46 16.97 -9.76 0.31
C VAL A 46 18.44 -9.73 0.74
N MET A 47 18.75 -9.10 1.87
CA MET A 47 20.11 -8.97 2.41
C MET A 47 20.51 -10.11 3.37
N LEU A 48 19.76 -11.22 3.39
CA LEU A 48 20.00 -12.35 4.28
C LEU A 48 21.43 -12.91 4.12
N GLY A 49 22.18 -12.91 5.22
CA GLY A 49 23.54 -13.43 5.26
C GLY A 49 24.60 -12.44 4.79
N LEU A 50 24.24 -11.22 4.38
CA LEU A 50 25.15 -10.24 3.77
C LEU A 50 25.56 -9.11 4.73
N GLY A 51 25.04 -9.10 5.96
CA GLY A 51 25.37 -8.11 6.99
C GLY A 51 26.40 -8.64 8.00
N ASN A 52 26.08 -8.55 9.28
CA ASN A 52 26.92 -9.07 10.36
C ASN A 52 27.19 -10.58 10.24
N TYR A 53 26.26 -11.35 9.65
CA TYR A 53 26.49 -12.76 9.38
C TYR A 53 27.73 -12.96 8.49
N LEU A 54 27.84 -12.21 7.39
CA LEU A 54 28.97 -12.31 6.47
C LEU A 54 30.29 -11.99 7.17
N LYS A 55 30.28 -10.97 8.03
CA LYS A 55 31.46 -10.54 8.79
C LYS A 55 31.93 -11.60 9.79
N GLU A 56 31.00 -12.29 10.43
CA GLU A 56 31.30 -13.29 11.47
C GLU A 56 31.59 -14.69 10.91
N ASN A 57 30.86 -15.12 9.88
CA ASN A 57 30.85 -16.51 9.42
C ASN A 57 31.43 -16.70 8.00
N GLY A 58 31.70 -15.60 7.29
CA GLY A 58 32.03 -15.65 5.87
C GLY A 58 30.80 -15.88 4.98
N TYR A 59 31.03 -15.96 3.67
CA TYR A 59 29.95 -16.07 2.70
C TYR A 59 29.33 -17.47 2.70
N LYS A 60 28.00 -17.52 2.75
CA LYS A 60 27.19 -18.72 2.56
C LYS A 60 26.02 -18.40 1.63
N LYS A 61 25.66 -19.35 0.77
CA LYS A 61 24.55 -19.16 -0.18
C LYS A 61 23.24 -18.96 0.59
N GLY A 62 22.47 -17.93 0.23
CA GLY A 62 21.20 -17.57 0.89
C GLY A 62 20.22 -18.75 0.99
N SER A 63 20.13 -19.61 -0.05
CA SER A 63 19.25 -20.79 -0.03
C SER A 63 19.58 -21.78 1.09
N LEU A 64 20.86 -21.91 1.46
CA LEU A 64 21.29 -22.76 2.57
C LEU A 64 20.94 -22.09 3.91
N ILE A 65 21.15 -20.78 4.01
CA ILE A 65 20.86 -19.98 5.21
C ILE A 65 19.36 -20.04 5.54
N ILE A 66 18.48 -19.75 4.57
CA ILE A 66 17.02 -19.75 4.80
C ILE A 66 16.54 -21.15 5.20
N ARG A 67 17.00 -22.20 4.50
CA ARG A 67 16.65 -23.58 4.83
C ARG A 67 17.05 -23.95 6.26
N GLU A 68 18.27 -23.65 6.67
CA GLU A 68 18.77 -23.97 8.01
C GLU A 68 18.10 -23.14 9.10
N HIS A 69 17.85 -21.86 8.84
CA HIS A 69 17.09 -21.01 9.73
C HIS A 69 15.66 -21.51 9.92
N CYS A 70 14.93 -21.76 8.83
CA CYS A 70 13.59 -22.35 8.88
C CYS A 70 13.59 -23.69 9.63
N ASN A 71 14.59 -24.55 9.41
CA ASN A 71 14.69 -25.83 10.11
C ASN A 71 14.72 -25.67 11.62
N ARG A 72 15.54 -24.74 12.14
CA ARG A 72 15.65 -24.42 13.56
C ARG A 72 14.34 -23.86 14.11
N VAL A 73 13.70 -22.93 13.40
CA VAL A 73 12.43 -22.33 13.85
C VAL A 73 11.29 -23.33 13.83
N VAL A 74 11.21 -24.22 12.84
CA VAL A 74 10.24 -25.33 12.79
C VAL A 74 10.43 -26.28 13.98
N ASP A 75 11.66 -26.57 14.38
CA ASP A 75 11.91 -27.43 15.54
C ASP A 75 11.45 -26.76 16.87
N ILE A 76 11.58 -25.43 16.97
CA ILE A 76 10.98 -24.66 18.07
C ILE A 76 9.45 -24.75 18.02
N CYS A 77 8.84 -24.56 16.84
CA CYS A 77 7.39 -24.70 16.67
C CYS A 77 6.91 -26.09 17.10
N ARG A 78 7.63 -27.17 16.76
CA ARG A 78 7.30 -28.54 17.18
C ARG A 78 7.29 -28.69 18.69
N LYS A 79 8.32 -28.15 19.39
CA LYS A 79 8.39 -28.16 20.85
C LYS A 79 7.18 -27.45 21.50
N LEU A 80 6.69 -26.39 20.85
CA LEU A 80 5.54 -25.60 21.31
C LEU A 80 4.20 -26.08 20.75
N GLU A 81 4.19 -27.19 20.00
CA GLU A 81 3.02 -27.74 19.31
C GLU A 81 2.32 -26.73 18.37
N LEU A 82 3.12 -25.91 17.69
CA LEU A 82 2.70 -24.97 16.66
C LEU A 82 2.90 -25.58 15.26
N LYS A 83 1.99 -25.27 14.34
CA LYS A 83 1.97 -25.61 12.92
C LYS A 83 2.33 -24.37 12.12
N PRO A 84 3.59 -24.25 11.66
CA PRO A 84 4.06 -23.03 11.03
C PRO A 84 3.72 -22.97 9.54
N MET A 85 3.58 -21.75 9.04
CA MET A 85 3.62 -21.40 7.62
C MET A 85 4.48 -20.15 7.42
N ILE A 86 5.02 -19.94 6.22
CA ILE A 86 5.81 -18.76 5.85
C ILE A 86 5.41 -18.24 4.48
N TRP A 87 5.76 -17.00 4.20
CA TRP A 87 5.85 -16.53 2.83
C TRP A 87 6.93 -17.31 2.08
N SER A 88 6.65 -17.58 0.81
CA SER A 88 7.41 -18.52 -0.01
C SER A 88 8.55 -17.87 -0.81
N ASP A 89 8.54 -16.55 -0.90
CA ASP A 89 9.41 -15.76 -1.77
C ASP A 89 10.88 -16.04 -1.52
N MET A 90 11.31 -16.12 -0.25
CA MET A 90 12.71 -16.38 0.08
C MET A 90 13.20 -17.77 -0.38
N TYR A 91 12.34 -18.80 -0.44
CA TYR A 91 12.75 -20.09 -1.00
C TYR A 91 12.93 -20.04 -2.52
N ILE A 92 12.26 -19.12 -3.19
CA ILE A 92 12.35 -18.96 -4.64
C ILE A 92 13.51 -18.03 -5.01
N THR A 93 13.58 -16.84 -4.43
CA THR A 93 14.61 -15.84 -4.73
C THR A 93 15.99 -16.28 -4.28
N ALA A 94 16.12 -16.97 -3.15
CA ALA A 94 17.44 -17.44 -2.69
C ALA A 94 18.00 -18.63 -3.50
N ASN A 95 17.13 -19.37 -4.20
CA ASN A 95 17.52 -20.47 -5.08
C ASN A 95 17.73 -20.06 -6.54
N SER A 96 17.21 -18.90 -6.96
CA SER A 96 17.29 -18.39 -8.33
C SER A 96 18.16 -17.13 -8.42
N THR A 97 18.33 -16.62 -9.64
CA THR A 97 19.11 -15.40 -9.92
C THR A 97 18.23 -14.23 -10.36
N GLY A 98 16.92 -14.44 -10.51
CA GLY A 98 15.95 -13.44 -10.94
C GLY A 98 15.06 -12.96 -9.81
N GLY A 99 14.13 -12.06 -10.12
CA GLY A 99 13.05 -11.71 -9.21
C GLY A 99 12.11 -12.89 -8.95
N TYR A 100 11.28 -12.77 -7.92
CA TYR A 100 10.37 -13.82 -7.47
C TYR A 100 9.46 -14.38 -8.59
N TYR A 101 8.97 -13.51 -9.48
CA TYR A 101 8.12 -13.89 -10.62
C TYR A 101 8.89 -14.09 -11.93
N ASP A 102 10.18 -13.76 -11.97
CA ASP A 102 11.03 -13.74 -13.18
C ASP A 102 11.64 -15.12 -13.47
N LEU A 103 10.77 -16.14 -13.48
CA LEU A 103 11.13 -17.54 -13.70
C LEU A 103 10.58 -18.04 -15.05
N PRO A 104 11.36 -18.83 -15.81
CA PRO A 104 10.88 -19.56 -16.97
C PRO A 104 9.75 -20.53 -16.62
N GLU A 105 8.84 -20.80 -17.57
CA GLU A 105 7.74 -21.75 -17.35
C GLU A 105 8.19 -23.17 -17.06
N ASN A 106 9.35 -23.58 -17.61
CA ASN A 106 9.93 -24.89 -17.42
C ASN A 106 10.99 -24.94 -16.30
N THR A 107 10.84 -24.10 -15.27
CA THR A 107 11.76 -24.07 -14.13
C THR A 107 11.77 -25.42 -13.41
N ASP A 108 12.95 -26.06 -13.36
CA ASP A 108 13.20 -27.28 -12.61
C ASP A 108 13.77 -26.96 -11.21
N CYS A 109 12.97 -27.24 -10.19
CA CYS A 109 13.34 -27.02 -8.79
C CYS A 109 14.00 -28.24 -8.12
N SER A 110 14.39 -29.27 -8.89
CA SER A 110 14.97 -30.52 -8.37
C SER A 110 16.23 -30.31 -7.52
N LYS A 111 17.04 -29.31 -7.86
CA LYS A 111 18.30 -28.97 -7.17
C LYS A 111 18.16 -27.84 -6.14
N TRP A 112 16.94 -27.34 -5.92
CA TRP A 112 16.71 -26.24 -4.98
C TRP A 112 16.71 -26.76 -3.55
N GLU A 113 17.14 -25.91 -2.62
CA GLU A 113 16.90 -26.15 -1.20
C GLU A 113 15.39 -26.04 -0.94
N LYS A 114 14.81 -27.04 -0.26
CA LYS A 114 13.37 -27.16 -0.03
C LYS A 114 13.01 -27.04 1.46
N PRO A 115 11.81 -26.54 1.80
CA PRO A 115 11.34 -26.49 3.18
C PRO A 115 11.09 -27.90 3.75
N LYS A 116 11.03 -28.01 5.08
CA LYS A 116 10.52 -29.22 5.74
C LYS A 116 9.05 -29.45 5.35
N LYS A 117 8.64 -30.72 5.25
CA LYS A 117 7.29 -31.12 4.83
C LYS A 117 6.15 -30.55 5.69
N ASP A 118 6.42 -30.27 6.96
CA ASP A 118 5.45 -29.72 7.91
C ASP A 118 5.38 -28.18 7.91
N LEU A 119 6.17 -27.51 7.07
CA LEU A 119 6.11 -26.07 6.89
C LEU A 119 5.16 -25.71 5.75
N GLY A 120 4.10 -24.95 6.06
CA GLY A 120 3.22 -24.37 5.04
C GLY A 120 3.94 -23.31 4.22
N LEU A 121 3.80 -23.39 2.90
CA LEU A 121 4.44 -22.47 1.97
C LEU A 121 3.38 -21.58 1.32
N VAL A 122 3.34 -20.30 1.70
CA VAL A 122 2.32 -19.36 1.26
C VAL A 122 2.79 -18.64 -0.01
N TYR A 123 2.21 -19.02 -1.14
CA TYR A 123 2.33 -18.30 -2.41
C TYR A 123 1.50 -17.01 -2.33
N TRP A 124 2.14 -15.86 -2.18
CA TRP A 124 1.47 -14.57 -2.25
C TRP A 124 1.57 -13.96 -3.65
N ASP A 125 0.44 -13.50 -4.19
CA ASP A 125 0.39 -12.72 -5.44
C ASP A 125 -0.90 -11.91 -5.53
N TYR A 126 -0.71 -10.60 -5.55
CA TYR A 126 -1.77 -9.60 -5.63
C TYR A 126 -1.64 -8.72 -6.88
N TYR A 127 -0.72 -9.03 -7.80
CA TYR A 127 -0.30 -8.13 -8.88
C TYR A 127 -0.72 -8.56 -10.27
N HIS A 128 -0.88 -9.86 -10.53
CA HIS A 128 -1.17 -10.35 -11.87
C HIS A 128 -2.68 -10.47 -12.12
N ASP A 129 -3.16 -10.09 -13.30
CA ASP A 129 -4.56 -10.26 -13.70
C ASP A 129 -4.74 -11.33 -14.79
N ASP A 130 -3.69 -12.10 -15.06
CA ASP A 130 -3.68 -13.21 -16.01
C ASP A 130 -3.54 -14.56 -15.28
N THR A 131 -4.26 -15.58 -15.74
CA THR A 131 -4.21 -16.90 -15.09
C THR A 131 -2.87 -17.61 -15.30
N ARG A 132 -2.16 -17.33 -16.40
CA ARG A 132 -0.93 -18.03 -16.81
C ARG A 132 0.20 -17.82 -15.81
N THR A 133 0.32 -16.62 -15.24
CA THR A 133 1.29 -16.33 -14.19
C THR A 133 1.02 -17.15 -12.92
N TYR A 134 -0.26 -17.23 -12.49
CA TYR A 134 -0.65 -18.07 -11.35
C TYR A 134 -0.39 -19.55 -11.60
N GLU A 135 -0.72 -20.07 -12.79
CA GLU A 135 -0.47 -21.46 -13.17
C GLU A 135 1.02 -21.80 -13.08
N LYS A 136 1.86 -20.97 -13.71
CA LYS A 136 3.32 -21.09 -13.64
C LYS A 136 3.83 -21.14 -12.20
N MET A 137 3.41 -20.18 -11.38
CA MET A 137 3.91 -20.10 -10.01
C MET A 137 3.39 -21.26 -9.16
N LEU A 138 2.15 -21.72 -9.35
CA LEU A 138 1.62 -22.88 -8.63
C LEU A 138 2.35 -24.17 -9.01
N ASP A 139 2.71 -24.36 -10.28
CA ASP A 139 3.54 -25.50 -10.73
C ASP A 139 4.91 -25.49 -10.06
N ILE A 140 5.54 -24.31 -9.93
CA ILE A 140 6.81 -24.14 -9.22
C ILE A 140 6.65 -24.46 -7.73
N HIS A 141 5.61 -23.94 -7.08
CA HIS A 141 5.35 -24.18 -5.65
C HIS A 141 5.08 -25.66 -5.35
N ALA A 142 4.36 -26.36 -6.24
CA ALA A 142 4.10 -27.79 -6.11
C ALA A 142 5.39 -28.64 -6.17
N GLN A 143 6.46 -28.15 -6.81
CA GLN A 143 7.77 -28.82 -6.78
C GLN A 143 8.51 -28.60 -5.45
N LEU A 144 8.17 -27.57 -4.67
CA LEU A 144 8.84 -27.21 -3.42
C LEU A 144 8.18 -27.81 -2.19
N SER A 145 6.84 -27.87 -2.16
CA SER A 145 6.07 -28.35 -1.01
C SER A 145 4.74 -28.96 -1.44
N ASP A 146 4.31 -29.99 -0.70
CA ASP A 146 2.96 -30.56 -0.81
C ASP A 146 1.92 -29.72 -0.02
N ASN A 147 2.36 -28.74 0.77
CA ASN A 147 1.54 -27.89 1.64
C ASN A 147 1.57 -26.43 1.18
N VAL A 148 0.99 -26.18 0.01
CA VAL A 148 0.90 -24.83 -0.60
C VAL A 148 -0.41 -24.16 -0.18
N ILE A 149 -0.29 -22.93 0.31
CA ILE A 149 -1.40 -22.02 0.60
C ILE A 149 -1.28 -20.84 -0.37
N PHE A 150 -2.40 -20.28 -0.81
CA PHE A 150 -2.38 -19.06 -1.63
C PHE A 150 -2.75 -17.83 -0.80
N ALA A 151 -2.16 -16.68 -1.12
CA ALA A 151 -2.54 -15.39 -0.56
C ALA A 151 -2.71 -14.36 -1.67
N GLY A 152 -3.95 -13.92 -1.90
CA GLY A 152 -4.22 -12.73 -2.71
C GLY A 152 -4.46 -11.52 -1.81
N GLY A 153 -5.02 -10.43 -2.33
CA GLY A 153 -5.27 -9.27 -1.49
C GLY A 153 -6.36 -8.31 -1.92
N SER A 154 -6.94 -7.66 -0.91
CA SER A 154 -7.85 -6.53 -1.00
C SER A 154 -7.04 -5.24 -0.90
N TRP A 155 -6.80 -4.59 -2.03
CA TRP A 155 -5.85 -3.49 -2.16
C TRP A 155 -6.30 -2.23 -1.41
N ILE A 156 -5.72 -2.04 -0.24
CA ILE A 156 -5.90 -0.84 0.60
C ILE A 156 -4.55 -0.22 1.05
N TRP A 157 -3.45 -0.63 0.43
CA TRP A 157 -2.08 -0.21 0.80
C TRP A 157 -1.41 0.72 -0.21
N ASN A 158 -1.99 0.94 -1.38
CA ASN A 158 -1.41 1.81 -2.40
C ASN A 158 -1.75 3.30 -2.20
N GLY A 159 -2.32 3.68 -1.06
CA GLY A 159 -2.40 5.07 -0.62
C GLY A 159 -3.52 5.35 0.39
N ILE A 160 -4.26 6.43 0.16
CA ILE A 160 -5.36 6.89 1.02
C ILE A 160 -6.74 6.39 0.57
N SER A 161 -6.81 5.80 -0.62
CA SER A 161 -8.02 5.20 -1.20
C SER A 161 -7.74 3.75 -1.58
N PRO A 162 -8.75 2.85 -1.51
CA PRO A 162 -8.64 1.49 -2.01
C PRO A 162 -8.49 1.44 -3.54
N ASN A 163 -7.96 0.32 -4.04
CA ASN A 163 -7.96 -0.03 -5.46
C ASN A 163 -8.77 -1.32 -5.72
N TYR A 164 -10.06 -1.16 -5.94
CA TYR A 164 -10.96 -2.26 -6.23
C TYR A 164 -10.81 -2.77 -7.64
N SER A 165 -10.46 -1.92 -8.61
CA SER A 165 -10.12 -2.36 -9.97
C SER A 165 -9.06 -3.46 -9.97
N LYS A 166 -7.95 -3.23 -9.26
CA LYS A 166 -6.85 -4.18 -9.10
C LYS A 166 -7.27 -5.40 -8.30
N THR A 167 -7.94 -5.18 -7.16
CA THR A 167 -8.43 -6.26 -6.29
C THR A 167 -9.27 -7.26 -7.08
N TYR A 168 -10.24 -6.79 -7.85
CA TYR A 168 -11.18 -7.63 -8.58
C TYR A 168 -10.51 -8.35 -9.75
N ALA A 169 -9.64 -7.67 -10.49
CA ALA A 169 -8.92 -8.27 -11.60
C ALA A 169 -8.02 -9.43 -11.12
N CYS A 170 -7.21 -9.19 -10.09
CA CYS A 170 -6.26 -10.19 -9.58
C CYS A 170 -6.97 -11.33 -8.85
N THR A 171 -7.94 -11.02 -7.98
CA THR A 171 -8.65 -12.05 -7.19
C THR A 171 -9.44 -13.02 -8.06
N LYS A 172 -10.12 -12.51 -9.11
CA LYS A 172 -10.85 -13.38 -10.05
C LYS A 172 -9.90 -14.33 -10.79
N ALA A 173 -8.78 -13.82 -11.31
CA ALA A 173 -7.77 -14.65 -11.96
C ALA A 173 -7.18 -15.68 -10.98
N ALA A 174 -6.71 -15.22 -9.83
CA ALA A 174 -6.06 -16.03 -8.81
C ALA A 174 -6.93 -17.17 -8.28
N LEU A 175 -8.15 -16.87 -7.80
CA LEU A 175 -9.00 -17.86 -7.16
C LEU A 175 -9.57 -18.85 -8.19
N SER A 176 -9.80 -18.43 -9.43
CA SER A 176 -10.16 -19.36 -10.51
C SER A 176 -9.04 -20.39 -10.77
N THR A 177 -7.78 -19.95 -10.77
CA THR A 177 -6.62 -20.84 -10.92
C THR A 177 -6.43 -21.72 -9.68
N CYS A 178 -6.58 -21.17 -8.47
CA CYS A 178 -6.48 -21.94 -7.22
C CYS A 178 -7.48 -23.11 -7.19
N LYS A 179 -8.72 -22.90 -7.65
CA LYS A 179 -9.72 -23.97 -7.81
C LYS A 179 -9.25 -25.04 -8.80
N LYS A 180 -8.71 -24.65 -9.96
CA LYS A 180 -8.16 -25.58 -10.96
C LYS A 180 -7.04 -26.44 -10.39
N TYR A 181 -6.19 -25.85 -9.55
CA TYR A 181 -5.05 -26.51 -8.89
C TYR A 181 -5.42 -27.21 -7.57
N ASN A 182 -6.70 -27.23 -7.19
CA ASN A 182 -7.17 -27.82 -5.94
C ASN A 182 -6.49 -27.28 -4.67
N ILE A 183 -6.09 -26.00 -4.68
CA ILE A 183 -5.54 -25.34 -3.50
C ILE A 183 -6.59 -25.34 -2.40
N LYS A 184 -6.18 -25.75 -1.19
CA LYS A 184 -7.08 -26.05 -0.08
C LYS A 184 -7.30 -24.87 0.85
N GLU A 185 -6.39 -23.91 0.84
CA GLU A 185 -6.44 -22.75 1.71
C GLU A 185 -6.00 -21.51 0.94
N VAL A 186 -6.79 -20.45 1.11
CA VAL A 186 -6.52 -19.13 0.55
C VAL A 186 -6.60 -18.08 1.66
N LEU A 187 -5.76 -17.06 1.58
CA LEU A 187 -5.73 -15.92 2.50
C LEU A 187 -6.07 -14.65 1.73
N CYS A 188 -6.99 -13.84 2.27
CA CYS A 188 -7.21 -12.47 1.81
C CYS A 188 -6.33 -11.53 2.63
N THR A 189 -5.25 -11.04 2.05
CA THR A 189 -4.37 -10.04 2.68
C THR A 189 -4.91 -8.63 2.49
N ALA A 190 -4.67 -7.77 3.47
CA ALA A 190 -4.98 -6.35 3.41
C ALA A 190 -3.83 -5.59 4.07
N TRP A 191 -2.79 -5.32 3.29
CA TRP A 191 -1.61 -4.59 3.76
C TRP A 191 -1.95 -3.14 4.10
N MET A 192 -1.03 -2.45 4.78
CA MET A 192 -1.25 -1.10 5.32
C MET A 192 -0.01 -0.22 5.12
N ASP A 193 0.61 -0.35 3.94
CA ASP A 193 1.93 0.20 3.63
C ASP A 193 2.02 1.70 3.88
N ASN A 194 3.21 2.11 4.31
CA ASN A 194 3.54 3.52 4.53
C ASN A 194 2.58 4.24 5.50
N GLY A 195 2.02 3.56 6.50
CA GLY A 195 1.35 4.21 7.64
C GLY A 195 -0.17 4.08 7.68
N ALA A 196 -0.75 3.04 7.07
CA ALA A 196 -2.17 2.70 7.21
C ALA A 196 -3.13 3.88 6.91
N GLU A 197 -2.90 4.58 5.79
CA GLU A 197 -3.63 5.80 5.44
C GLU A 197 -5.09 5.52 5.06
N THR A 198 -5.34 4.39 4.37
CA THR A 198 -6.69 3.93 4.01
C THR A 198 -7.42 3.35 5.23
N PRO A 199 -8.69 3.75 5.49
CA PRO A 199 -9.53 3.15 6.55
C PRO A 199 -9.72 1.63 6.42
N VAL A 200 -9.82 0.93 7.56
CA VAL A 200 -9.91 -0.54 7.57
C VAL A 200 -11.16 -1.04 6.83
N ASP A 201 -12.30 -0.38 7.01
CA ASP A 201 -13.56 -0.75 6.34
C ASP A 201 -13.46 -0.75 4.81
N ALA A 202 -12.48 -0.06 4.22
CA ALA A 202 -12.26 -0.12 2.77
C ALA A 202 -11.86 -1.53 2.28
N LEU A 203 -11.45 -2.46 3.15
CA LEU A 203 -11.13 -3.83 2.73
C LEU A 203 -12.37 -4.66 2.33
N LEU A 204 -13.57 -4.25 2.76
CA LEU A 204 -14.77 -5.09 2.73
C LEU A 204 -15.15 -5.60 1.34
N PRO A 205 -15.10 -4.79 0.24
CA PRO A 205 -15.45 -5.30 -1.08
C PRO A 205 -14.55 -6.43 -1.58
N GLY A 206 -13.26 -6.41 -1.22
CA GLY A 206 -12.34 -7.51 -1.54
C GLY A 206 -12.58 -8.74 -0.66
N LEU A 207 -12.84 -8.55 0.64
CA LEU A 207 -13.14 -9.66 1.54
C LEU A 207 -14.40 -10.43 1.14
N VAL A 208 -15.47 -9.70 0.78
CA VAL A 208 -16.72 -10.31 0.29
C VAL A 208 -16.50 -10.96 -1.07
N LEU A 209 -15.67 -10.40 -1.95
CA LEU A 209 -15.31 -11.04 -3.22
C LEU A 209 -14.60 -12.39 -3.01
N PHE A 210 -13.66 -12.47 -2.07
CA PHE A 210 -13.00 -13.74 -1.71
C PHE A 210 -14.03 -14.78 -1.27
N ALA A 211 -14.89 -14.42 -0.31
CA ALA A 211 -15.93 -15.32 0.18
C ALA A 211 -16.87 -15.76 -0.97
N HIS A 212 -17.34 -14.83 -1.80
CA HIS A 212 -18.20 -15.12 -2.94
C HIS A 212 -17.55 -16.12 -3.89
N LEU A 213 -16.29 -15.88 -4.25
CA LEU A 213 -15.56 -16.78 -5.16
C LEU A 213 -15.26 -18.13 -4.50
N ASP A 214 -15.18 -18.26 -3.18
CA ASP A 214 -14.98 -19.56 -2.54
C ASP A 214 -16.27 -20.38 -2.43
N PHE A 215 -17.43 -19.73 -2.25
CA PHE A 215 -18.73 -20.40 -2.12
C PHE A 215 -19.46 -20.61 -3.45
N HIS A 216 -19.10 -19.87 -4.50
CA HIS A 216 -19.73 -19.96 -5.82
C HIS A 216 -18.74 -20.45 -6.88
N ARG A 217 -19.24 -21.26 -7.82
CA ARG A 217 -18.41 -21.76 -8.93
C ARG A 217 -18.05 -20.63 -9.88
N ASP A 218 -19.05 -19.83 -10.26
CA ASP A 218 -18.97 -18.75 -11.23
C ASP A 218 -19.24 -17.41 -10.53
N TYR A 219 -18.68 -16.33 -11.06
CA TYR A 219 -18.88 -14.98 -10.53
C TYR A 219 -20.24 -14.42 -10.95
N ASP A 220 -21.03 -13.97 -9.97
CA ASP A 220 -22.29 -13.25 -10.19
C ASP A 220 -22.30 -11.95 -9.36
N GLU A 221 -22.20 -10.82 -10.03
CA GLU A 221 -22.17 -9.51 -9.40
C GLU A 221 -23.48 -9.20 -8.65
N THR A 222 -24.63 -9.67 -9.12
CA THR A 222 -25.93 -9.41 -8.46
C THR A 222 -25.99 -10.12 -7.12
N ILE A 223 -25.54 -11.37 -7.07
CA ILE A 223 -25.44 -12.15 -5.84
C ILE A 223 -24.41 -11.51 -4.90
N LEU A 224 -23.24 -11.15 -5.42
CA LEU A 224 -22.20 -10.48 -4.63
C LEU A 224 -22.71 -9.18 -3.98
N LYS A 225 -23.44 -8.33 -4.71
CA LYS A 225 -24.02 -7.09 -4.15
C LYS A 225 -24.98 -7.39 -3.01
N GLN A 226 -25.81 -8.42 -3.17
CA GLN A 226 -26.74 -8.84 -2.13
C GLN A 226 -26.01 -9.40 -0.89
N GLU A 227 -24.98 -10.22 -1.09
CA GLU A 227 -24.13 -10.76 -0.03
C GLU A 227 -23.38 -9.64 0.71
N PHE A 228 -22.80 -8.70 -0.03
CA PHE A 228 -22.14 -7.52 0.54
C PHE A 228 -23.10 -6.76 1.45
N ARG A 229 -24.31 -6.47 0.98
CA ARG A 229 -25.33 -5.79 1.76
C ARG A 229 -25.73 -6.56 3.01
N ASN A 230 -25.95 -7.87 2.87
CA ASN A 230 -26.38 -8.73 3.98
C ASN A 230 -25.29 -8.87 5.06
N CYS A 231 -24.03 -9.02 4.67
CA CYS A 231 -22.92 -9.26 5.60
C CYS A 231 -22.40 -7.97 6.24
N THR A 232 -22.42 -6.84 5.51
CA THR A 232 -21.78 -5.60 5.95
C THR A 232 -22.78 -4.53 6.38
N GLY A 233 -24.00 -4.55 5.84
CA GLY A 233 -24.97 -3.44 5.94
C GLY A 233 -24.59 -2.23 5.08
N GLY A 234 -23.59 -2.36 4.20
CA GLY A 234 -23.17 -1.34 3.25
C GLY A 234 -23.80 -1.53 1.88
N GLU A 235 -23.80 -0.47 1.08
CA GLU A 235 -24.21 -0.54 -0.33
C GLU A 235 -22.96 -0.71 -1.20
N PHE A 236 -22.92 -1.77 -2.01
CA PHE A 236 -21.73 -2.16 -2.74
C PHE A 236 -21.21 -1.07 -3.67
N ASP A 237 -22.10 -0.46 -4.46
CA ASP A 237 -21.73 0.56 -5.44
C ASP A 237 -21.22 1.84 -4.78
N ASP A 238 -21.68 2.15 -3.56
CA ASP A 238 -21.16 3.29 -2.78
C ASP A 238 -19.70 3.06 -2.36
N PHE A 239 -19.33 1.82 -1.98
CA PHE A 239 -17.94 1.46 -1.72
C PHE A 239 -17.10 1.47 -3.00
N MET A 240 -17.58 0.83 -4.08
CA MET A 240 -16.84 0.77 -5.34
C MET A 240 -16.51 2.16 -5.90
N ALA A 241 -17.31 3.18 -5.57
CA ALA A 241 -17.04 4.56 -5.95
C ALA A 241 -15.72 5.13 -5.37
N LEU A 242 -15.16 4.54 -4.31
CA LEU A 242 -13.85 4.93 -3.75
C LEU A 242 -12.69 4.67 -4.72
N ASP A 243 -12.82 3.72 -5.64
CA ASP A 243 -11.81 3.42 -6.68
C ASP A 243 -11.54 4.65 -7.59
N ASN A 244 -12.52 5.57 -7.68
CA ASN A 244 -12.40 6.77 -8.50
C ASN A 244 -11.40 7.80 -7.94
N PHE A 245 -11.01 7.75 -6.67
CA PHE A 245 -10.01 8.71 -6.17
C PHE A 245 -8.68 8.61 -6.92
N ASP A 246 -8.33 7.40 -7.35
CA ASP A 246 -7.06 7.08 -7.98
C ASP A 246 -7.18 6.82 -9.50
N SER A 247 -8.37 7.02 -10.06
CA SER A 247 -8.63 6.86 -11.50
C SER A 247 -8.50 8.15 -12.32
N LEU A 248 -7.89 9.19 -11.73
CA LEU A 248 -7.81 10.55 -12.29
C LEU A 248 -7.27 10.60 -13.74
N PHE A 249 -6.23 9.83 -14.03
CA PHE A 249 -5.54 9.85 -15.33
C PHE A 249 -5.95 8.71 -16.27
N LEU A 250 -7.01 7.96 -15.92
CA LEU A 250 -7.36 6.72 -16.60
C LEU A 250 -8.47 6.87 -17.64
N ASN A 251 -9.12 8.04 -17.76
CA ASN A 251 -10.21 8.28 -18.71
C ASN A 251 -11.26 7.15 -18.67
N THR A 252 -11.81 6.88 -17.48
CA THR A 252 -12.79 5.82 -17.17
C THR A 252 -12.31 4.37 -17.31
N LYS A 253 -11.01 4.13 -17.53
CA LYS A 253 -10.44 2.77 -17.48
C LYS A 253 -10.22 2.32 -16.03
N GLU A 254 -10.25 1.01 -15.83
CA GLU A 254 -9.93 0.36 -14.55
C GLU A 254 -8.49 0.62 -14.12
N ASN A 255 -8.27 0.86 -12.83
CA ASN A 255 -6.97 1.13 -12.23
C ASN A 255 -6.12 -0.14 -11.99
N LYS A 256 -5.90 -0.93 -13.04
CA LYS A 256 -5.11 -2.18 -12.97
C LYS A 256 -3.60 -1.97 -12.79
N GLU A 257 -3.11 -0.77 -13.07
CA GLU A 257 -1.70 -0.38 -12.90
C GLU A 257 -1.40 0.15 -11.49
N ALA A 258 -2.40 0.18 -10.60
CA ALA A 258 -2.25 0.66 -9.22
C ALA A 258 -1.74 2.10 -9.09
N GLN A 259 -2.08 2.97 -10.04
CA GLN A 259 -1.83 4.40 -9.95
C GLN A 259 -2.48 4.95 -8.66
N ASN A 260 -1.86 5.96 -8.03
CA ASN A 260 -2.34 6.50 -6.75
C ASN A 260 -2.32 8.04 -6.64
N PRO A 261 -2.88 8.78 -7.63
CA PRO A 261 -2.85 10.24 -7.65
C PRO A 261 -3.47 10.92 -6.43
N SER A 262 -4.48 10.32 -5.80
CA SER A 262 -5.06 10.91 -4.59
C SER A 262 -4.02 11.08 -3.47
N LYS A 263 -3.09 10.14 -3.33
CA LYS A 263 -2.03 10.21 -2.32
C LYS A 263 -0.99 11.26 -2.66
N TYR A 264 -0.36 11.18 -3.84
CA TYR A 264 0.73 12.10 -4.14
C TYR A 264 0.28 13.54 -4.37
N LEU A 265 -0.94 13.76 -4.90
CA LEU A 265 -1.49 15.10 -5.04
C LEU A 265 -1.96 15.70 -3.69
N LEU A 266 -2.40 14.85 -2.75
CA LEU A 266 -2.67 15.27 -1.37
C LEU A 266 -1.40 15.73 -0.67
N TYR A 267 -0.32 14.95 -0.73
CA TYR A 267 0.88 15.22 0.07
C TYR A 267 1.90 16.14 -0.59
N GLN A 268 1.92 16.30 -1.92
CA GLN A 268 2.93 17.13 -2.58
C GLN A 268 2.93 18.57 -2.09
N ASP A 269 4.13 19.16 -2.02
CA ASP A 269 4.31 20.57 -1.70
C ASP A 269 3.93 21.45 -2.91
N PRO A 270 3.04 22.46 -2.75
CA PRO A 270 2.61 23.29 -3.87
C PRO A 270 3.70 24.22 -4.45
N MET A 271 4.72 24.58 -3.67
CA MET A 271 5.83 25.40 -4.17
C MET A 271 6.82 24.57 -4.98
N LEU A 272 6.99 23.28 -4.64
CA LEU A 272 7.88 22.37 -5.36
C LEU A 272 7.21 21.71 -6.57
N GLY A 273 5.91 21.38 -6.48
CA GLY A 273 5.12 20.90 -7.61
C GLY A 273 5.68 19.64 -8.30
N ILE A 274 6.22 18.69 -7.53
CA ILE A 274 6.95 17.51 -8.04
C ILE A 274 6.12 16.69 -9.05
N PHE A 275 4.79 16.68 -8.91
CA PHE A 275 3.89 15.92 -9.80
C PHE A 275 3.11 16.82 -10.78
N ASP A 276 3.34 18.14 -10.80
CA ASP A 276 2.63 19.11 -11.63
C ASP A 276 2.76 18.80 -13.13
N TYR A 277 3.92 18.28 -13.56
CA TYR A 277 4.13 17.87 -14.96
C TYR A 277 3.04 16.88 -15.42
N HIS A 278 2.74 15.87 -14.61
CA HIS A 278 1.79 14.80 -14.98
C HIS A 278 0.35 15.28 -15.00
N VAL A 279 0.00 16.18 -14.08
CA VAL A 279 -1.32 16.83 -14.08
C VAL A 279 -1.48 17.66 -15.36
N LYS A 280 -0.48 18.48 -15.71
CA LYS A 280 -0.48 19.30 -16.93
C LYS A 280 -0.57 18.46 -18.19
N GLU A 281 0.28 17.43 -18.31
CA GLU A 281 0.34 16.55 -19.48
C GLU A 281 -0.97 15.77 -19.68
N SER A 282 -1.65 15.40 -18.59
CA SER A 282 -2.93 14.68 -18.68
C SER A 282 -4.06 15.50 -19.30
N GLY A 283 -4.00 16.83 -19.21
CA GLY A 283 -5.10 17.72 -19.63
C GLY A 283 -6.39 17.60 -18.81
N VAL A 284 -6.37 16.85 -17.69
CA VAL A 284 -7.55 16.62 -16.85
C VAL A 284 -7.87 17.85 -16.02
N ASN A 285 -9.17 18.21 -15.95
CA ASN A 285 -9.66 19.20 -14.99
C ASN A 285 -9.83 18.53 -13.62
N THR A 286 -8.77 18.53 -12.82
CA THR A 286 -8.71 17.89 -11.49
C THR A 286 -9.80 18.41 -10.55
N LYS A 287 -10.05 19.71 -10.57
CA LYS A 287 -11.10 20.35 -9.76
C LYS A 287 -12.48 19.78 -10.05
N SER A 288 -12.89 19.75 -11.31
CA SER A 288 -14.19 19.22 -11.71
C SER A 288 -14.30 17.72 -11.42
N TYR A 289 -13.20 16.99 -11.62
CA TYR A 289 -13.13 15.56 -11.32
C TYR A 289 -13.41 15.26 -9.84
N TYR A 290 -12.65 15.86 -8.93
CA TYR A 290 -12.81 15.62 -7.50
C TYR A 290 -14.09 16.27 -6.93
N GLN A 291 -14.61 17.36 -7.51
CA GLN A 291 -15.94 17.89 -7.14
C GLN A 291 -17.07 16.90 -7.45
N ASN A 292 -16.96 16.13 -8.53
CA ASN A 292 -17.96 15.09 -8.83
C ASN A 292 -17.87 13.93 -7.83
N ILE A 293 -16.65 13.53 -7.46
CA ILE A 293 -16.43 12.53 -6.40
C ILE A 293 -16.97 13.03 -5.06
N GLN A 294 -16.71 14.30 -4.71
CA GLN A 294 -17.23 14.91 -3.48
C GLN A 294 -18.76 14.82 -3.42
N LYS A 295 -19.46 15.17 -4.50
CA LYS A 295 -20.93 15.05 -4.59
C LYS A 295 -21.37 13.61 -4.39
N CYS A 296 -20.70 12.65 -5.03
CA CYS A 296 -20.99 11.22 -4.86
C CYS A 296 -20.84 10.79 -3.40
N MET A 297 -19.68 11.07 -2.76
CA MET A 297 -19.41 10.71 -1.38
C MET A 297 -20.38 11.36 -0.39
N LYS A 298 -20.79 12.61 -0.66
CA LYS A 298 -21.82 13.30 0.13
C LYS A 298 -23.17 12.59 0.07
N GLU A 299 -23.57 12.06 -1.08
CA GLU A 299 -24.80 11.25 -1.18
C GLU A 299 -24.63 9.88 -0.50
N CYS A 300 -23.49 9.21 -0.67
CA CYS A 300 -23.20 7.95 0.04
C CYS A 300 -23.29 8.13 1.57
N ALA A 301 -22.71 9.21 2.12
CA ALA A 301 -22.77 9.52 3.55
C ALA A 301 -24.19 9.73 4.09
N LYS A 302 -25.16 10.12 3.24
CA LYS A 302 -26.57 10.26 3.65
C LYS A 302 -27.32 8.93 3.67
N LYS A 303 -26.96 8.00 2.79
CA LYS A 303 -27.68 6.72 2.61
C LYS A 303 -27.42 5.73 3.73
N THR A 304 -26.20 5.69 4.27
CA THR A 304 -25.78 4.67 5.23
C THR A 304 -25.31 5.28 6.55
N GLY A 305 -26.07 5.03 7.62
CA GLY A 305 -25.72 5.48 8.96
C GLY A 305 -24.45 4.81 9.51
N LYS A 306 -24.26 3.51 9.22
CA LYS A 306 -23.09 2.76 9.70
C LYS A 306 -21.78 3.28 9.12
N TYR A 307 -21.77 3.58 7.82
CA TYR A 307 -20.57 4.03 7.10
C TYR A 307 -20.55 5.54 6.87
N GLN A 308 -21.40 6.30 7.55
CA GLN A 308 -21.49 7.75 7.41
C GLN A 308 -20.14 8.44 7.64
N LEU A 309 -19.40 8.03 8.69
CA LEU A 309 -18.10 8.63 9.02
C LEU A 309 -17.05 8.34 7.93
N LEU A 310 -17.03 7.12 7.38
CA LEU A 310 -16.15 6.72 6.28
C LEU A 310 -16.38 7.60 5.04
N PHE A 311 -17.64 7.69 4.59
CA PHE A 311 -17.97 8.50 3.41
C PHE A 311 -17.83 10.00 3.65
N SER A 312 -18.03 10.48 4.88
CA SER A 312 -17.76 11.87 5.24
C SER A 312 -16.25 12.18 5.19
N PHE A 313 -15.39 11.26 5.60
CA PHE A 313 -13.95 11.40 5.45
C PHE A 313 -13.56 11.50 3.96
N TYR A 314 -14.08 10.61 3.11
CA TYR A 314 -13.80 10.66 1.68
C TYR A 314 -14.42 11.89 0.99
N GLU A 315 -15.60 12.35 1.41
CA GLU A 315 -16.16 13.63 0.95
C GLU A 315 -15.19 14.79 1.21
N LYS A 316 -14.62 14.86 2.41
CA LYS A 316 -13.63 15.88 2.76
C LYS A 316 -12.32 15.72 2.02
N LEU A 317 -11.84 14.50 1.81
CA LEU A 317 -10.66 14.24 0.96
C LEU A 317 -10.89 14.74 -0.46
N ALA A 318 -12.06 14.47 -1.05
CA ALA A 318 -12.39 14.96 -2.38
C ALA A 318 -12.48 16.49 -2.44
N ALA A 319 -13.03 17.12 -1.40
CA ALA A 319 -13.05 18.59 -1.28
C ALA A 319 -11.64 19.19 -1.24
N VAL A 320 -10.71 18.57 -0.49
CA VAL A 320 -9.30 18.98 -0.45
C VAL A 320 -8.66 18.81 -1.82
N LEU A 321 -8.79 17.65 -2.44
CA LEU A 321 -8.17 17.36 -3.74
C LEU A 321 -8.72 18.25 -4.87
N ALA A 322 -9.99 18.63 -4.82
CA ALA A 322 -10.59 19.52 -5.81
C ALA A 322 -9.91 20.89 -5.90
N ASP A 323 -9.36 21.41 -4.80
CA ASP A 323 -8.67 22.70 -4.80
C ASP A 323 -7.14 22.56 -4.67
N LYS A 324 -6.64 21.42 -4.17
CA LYS A 324 -5.21 21.20 -3.93
C LYS A 324 -4.48 20.51 -5.09
N ALA A 325 -5.16 19.61 -5.83
CA ALA A 325 -4.49 18.69 -6.75
C ALA A 325 -3.67 19.38 -7.85
N ASP A 326 -4.12 20.53 -8.33
CA ASP A 326 -3.47 21.38 -9.33
C ASP A 326 -2.99 22.73 -8.76
N LEU A 327 -2.93 22.87 -7.43
CA LEU A 327 -2.58 24.14 -6.78
C LEU A 327 -1.17 24.61 -7.17
N GLY A 328 -0.19 23.71 -7.24
CA GLY A 328 1.18 24.04 -7.66
C GLY A 328 1.23 24.59 -9.08
N MET A 329 0.50 23.97 -10.01
CA MET A 329 0.33 24.47 -11.38
C MET A 329 -0.32 25.84 -11.43
N CYS A 330 -1.37 26.07 -10.63
CA CYS A 330 -2.06 27.36 -10.58
C CYS A 330 -1.13 28.47 -10.08
N ILE A 331 -0.37 28.20 -9.01
CA ILE A 331 0.62 29.13 -8.46
C ILE A 331 1.71 29.43 -9.49
N LYS A 332 2.33 28.39 -10.07
CA LYS A 332 3.38 28.54 -11.08
C LYS A 332 2.89 29.33 -12.29
N SER A 333 1.70 29.00 -12.80
CA SER A 333 1.13 29.71 -13.94
C SER A 333 0.80 31.17 -13.65
N ALA A 334 0.32 31.49 -12.45
CA ALA A 334 0.06 32.88 -12.05
C ALA A 334 1.39 33.65 -11.89
N TYR A 335 2.40 33.03 -11.30
CA TYR A 335 3.74 33.58 -11.16
C TYR A 335 4.39 33.90 -12.52
N ASP A 336 4.40 32.94 -13.44
CA ASP A 336 5.02 33.09 -14.78
C ASP A 336 4.36 34.18 -15.62
N ARG A 337 3.05 34.38 -15.43
CA ARG A 337 2.29 35.46 -16.10
C ARG A 337 2.34 36.79 -15.34
N SER A 338 3.04 36.86 -14.21
CA SER A 338 3.03 38.01 -13.30
C SER A 338 1.60 38.43 -12.86
N ASP A 339 0.70 37.45 -12.75
CA ASP A 339 -0.69 37.66 -12.36
C ASP A 339 -0.81 37.78 -10.83
N ARG A 340 -0.53 38.99 -10.35
CA ARG A 340 -0.57 39.33 -8.92
C ARG A 340 -1.97 39.20 -8.31
N ALA A 341 -3.03 39.37 -9.12
CA ALA A 341 -4.40 39.24 -8.63
C ALA A 341 -4.74 37.77 -8.35
N ALA A 342 -4.40 36.87 -9.27
CA ALA A 342 -4.56 35.43 -9.06
C ALA A 342 -3.71 34.92 -7.88
N LEU A 343 -2.45 35.36 -7.76
CA LEU A 343 -1.60 35.00 -6.61
C LEU A 343 -2.22 35.46 -5.28
N LYS A 344 -2.79 36.67 -5.24
CA LYS A 344 -3.46 37.19 -4.06
C LYS A 344 -4.71 36.39 -3.70
N ASP A 345 -5.52 36.02 -4.69
CA ASP A 345 -6.69 35.16 -4.46
C ASP A 345 -6.29 33.78 -3.94
N ILE A 346 -5.22 33.20 -4.50
CA ILE A 346 -4.68 31.92 -4.04
C ILE A 346 -4.25 32.00 -2.57
N SER A 347 -3.48 33.02 -2.18
CA SER A 347 -2.98 33.15 -0.81
C SER A 347 -4.09 33.49 0.19
N GLN A 348 -5.05 34.35 -0.18
CA GLN A 348 -6.05 34.89 0.74
C GLN A 348 -7.34 34.07 0.82
N ASN A 349 -7.68 33.31 -0.22
CA ASN A 349 -8.96 32.59 -0.31
C ASN A 349 -8.77 31.10 -0.53
N VAL A 350 -8.03 30.68 -1.57
CA VAL A 350 -7.91 29.26 -1.94
C VAL A 350 -7.18 28.46 -0.86
N ILE A 351 -5.98 28.90 -0.46
CA ILE A 351 -5.16 28.20 0.56
C ILE A 351 -5.91 28.09 1.90
N PRO A 352 -6.50 29.17 2.45
CA PRO A 352 -7.31 29.07 3.67
C PRO A 352 -8.49 28.10 3.55
N GLY A 353 -9.17 28.05 2.39
CA GLY A 353 -10.23 27.09 2.12
C GLY A 353 -9.75 25.64 2.16
N ILE A 354 -8.62 25.34 1.53
CA ILE A 354 -8.00 24.01 1.56
C ILE A 354 -7.63 23.61 2.99
N ILE A 355 -7.02 24.53 3.77
CA ILE A 355 -6.64 24.28 5.16
C ILE A 355 -7.86 23.95 6.03
N CYS A 356 -8.99 24.64 5.82
CA CYS A 356 -10.22 24.36 6.55
C CYS A 356 -10.70 22.92 6.26
N ASN A 357 -10.80 22.55 4.98
CA ASN A 357 -11.23 21.21 4.58
C ASN A 357 -10.26 20.11 5.05
N LEU A 358 -8.95 20.37 5.01
CA LEU A 358 -7.93 19.46 5.54
C LEU A 358 -8.05 19.24 7.06
N THR A 359 -8.38 20.30 7.80
CA THR A 359 -8.55 20.20 9.27
C THR A 359 -9.76 19.33 9.62
N ASP A 360 -10.86 19.47 8.87
CA ASP A 360 -12.04 18.62 9.00
C ASP A 360 -11.76 17.16 8.60
N MET A 361 -11.04 16.96 7.48
CA MET A 361 -10.61 15.65 7.01
C MET A 361 -9.74 14.95 8.06
N LYS A 362 -8.74 15.65 8.60
CA LYS A 362 -7.85 15.15 9.67
C LYS A 362 -8.65 14.71 10.89
N SER A 363 -9.56 15.56 11.36
CA SER A 363 -10.41 15.28 12.51
C SER A 363 -11.32 14.07 12.29
N SER A 364 -11.78 13.86 11.05
CA SER A 364 -12.59 12.69 10.68
C SER A 364 -11.73 11.42 10.61
N ARG A 365 -10.52 11.51 10.04
CA ARG A 365 -9.57 10.40 9.99
C ARG A 365 -9.12 9.94 11.38
N GLU A 366 -8.96 10.87 12.31
CA GLU A 366 -8.68 10.58 13.72
C GLU A 366 -9.77 9.73 14.36
N LYS A 367 -11.03 10.14 14.19
CA LYS A 367 -12.18 9.40 14.69
C LYS A 367 -12.24 7.99 14.12
N ILE A 368 -11.97 7.85 12.81
CA ILE A 368 -11.86 6.53 12.16
C ILE A 368 -10.73 5.72 12.79
N TRP A 369 -9.53 6.30 12.95
CA TRP A 369 -8.39 5.60 13.55
C TRP A 369 -8.71 5.07 14.95
N MET A 370 -9.27 5.91 15.81
CA MET A 370 -9.57 5.56 17.19
C MET A 370 -10.71 4.53 17.32
N ASN A 371 -11.52 4.36 16.27
CA ASN A 371 -12.51 3.28 16.18
C ASN A 371 -11.88 1.98 15.67
N ASP A 372 -10.95 2.06 14.72
CA ASP A 372 -10.38 0.91 14.01
C ASP A 372 -9.18 0.28 14.74
N ALA A 373 -8.40 1.10 15.46
CA ALA A 373 -7.07 0.76 15.93
C ALA A 373 -6.77 1.33 17.33
N LYS A 374 -5.69 0.82 17.94
CA LYS A 374 -5.10 1.45 19.14
C LYS A 374 -4.53 2.83 18.77
N PRO A 375 -4.35 3.75 19.74
CA PRO A 375 -3.85 5.10 19.45
C PRO A 375 -2.48 5.16 18.76
N PHE A 376 -1.61 4.18 19.01
CA PHE A 376 -0.25 4.11 18.44
C PHE A 376 -0.28 3.97 16.92
N GLY A 377 0.50 4.79 16.22
CA GLY A 377 0.56 4.88 14.76
C GLY A 377 -0.18 6.08 14.21
N TYR A 378 -1.19 6.62 14.93
CA TYR A 378 -1.91 7.81 14.49
C TYR A 378 -1.02 9.05 14.50
N GLU A 379 -0.04 9.14 15.41
CA GLU A 379 0.91 10.26 15.45
C GLU A 379 1.64 10.45 14.11
N ILE A 380 1.86 9.37 13.35
CA ILE A 380 2.44 9.45 12.02
C ILE A 380 1.46 10.10 11.03
N LEU A 381 0.19 9.71 11.02
CA LEU A 381 -0.83 10.35 10.18
C LEU A 381 -1.04 11.82 10.56
N ASP A 382 -1.00 12.13 11.86
CA ASP A 382 -1.08 13.48 12.38
C ASP A 382 0.08 14.33 11.83
N ILE A 383 1.32 13.85 11.94
CA ILE A 383 2.51 14.51 11.38
C ILE A 383 2.38 14.70 9.87
N LYS A 384 1.96 13.67 9.13
CA LYS A 384 1.82 13.71 7.67
C LYS A 384 0.82 14.78 7.22
N ILE A 385 -0.38 14.77 7.78
CA ILE A 385 -1.46 15.71 7.39
C ILE A 385 -1.16 17.11 7.96
N GLY A 386 -0.66 17.20 9.18
CA GLY A 386 -0.22 18.45 9.81
C GLY A 386 0.92 19.12 9.04
N GLY A 387 1.82 18.33 8.45
CA GLY A 387 2.86 18.78 7.54
C GLY A 387 2.28 19.48 6.32
N VAL A 388 1.26 18.90 5.67
CA VAL A 388 0.57 19.53 4.54
C VAL A 388 -0.07 20.87 4.94
N ILE A 389 -0.78 20.91 6.07
CA ILE A 389 -1.37 22.15 6.60
C ILE A 389 -0.30 23.22 6.82
N THR A 390 0.82 22.84 7.43
CA THR A 390 1.93 23.75 7.71
C THR A 390 2.54 24.28 6.42
N ARG A 391 2.77 23.41 5.43
CA ARG A 391 3.33 23.80 4.14
C ARG A 391 2.40 24.68 3.30
N LEU A 392 1.09 24.46 3.38
CA LEU A 392 0.10 25.37 2.78
C LEU A 392 0.16 26.78 3.40
N LYS A 393 0.26 26.89 4.74
CA LYS A 393 0.45 28.18 5.42
C LYS A 393 1.74 28.87 4.98
N SER A 394 2.85 28.11 4.91
CA SER A 394 4.12 28.63 4.41
C SER A 394 4.04 29.08 2.95
N THR A 395 3.27 28.37 2.12
CA THR A 395 3.05 28.73 0.71
C THR A 395 2.31 30.06 0.61
N GLY A 396 1.21 30.25 1.35
CA GLY A 396 0.50 31.53 1.41
C GLY A 396 1.42 32.68 1.87
N TYR A 397 2.21 32.44 2.92
CA TYR A 397 3.18 33.41 3.43
C TYR A 397 4.28 33.77 2.40
N ARG A 398 4.80 32.79 1.64
CA ARG A 398 5.78 33.04 0.57
C ARG A 398 5.17 33.89 -0.54
N ILE A 399 3.97 33.56 -0.99
CA ILE A 399 3.24 34.35 -1.99
C ILE A 399 3.02 35.78 -1.51
N ASP A 400 2.57 35.98 -0.27
CA ASP A 400 2.34 37.32 0.29
C ASP A 400 3.63 38.15 0.39
N ASN A 401 4.75 37.54 0.76
CA ASN A 401 6.06 38.23 0.77
C ASN A 401 6.47 38.71 -0.63
N TYR A 402 6.24 37.91 -1.66
CA TYR A 402 6.47 38.32 -3.05
C TYR A 402 5.49 39.43 -3.49
N LEU A 403 4.22 39.33 -3.09
CA LEU A 403 3.20 40.34 -3.39
C LEU A 403 3.46 41.69 -2.70
N ASN A 404 4.11 41.68 -1.54
CA ASN A 404 4.50 42.88 -0.81
C ASN A 404 5.88 43.44 -1.22
N GLY A 405 6.62 42.73 -2.09
CA GLY A 405 7.96 43.15 -2.52
C GLY A 405 9.07 42.87 -1.50
N ASN A 406 8.80 42.06 -0.48
CA ASN A 406 9.81 41.65 0.53
C ASN A 406 10.85 40.69 -0.06
N VAL A 407 10.46 39.94 -1.11
CA VAL A 407 11.36 39.12 -1.90
C VAL A 407 11.18 39.46 -3.39
N PRO A 408 12.27 39.50 -4.18
CA PRO A 408 12.20 39.91 -5.58
C PRO A 408 11.61 38.81 -6.49
N ARG A 409 11.70 37.54 -6.06
CA ARG A 409 11.26 36.36 -6.81
C ARG A 409 10.93 35.22 -5.85
N LEU A 410 10.24 34.20 -6.36
CA LEU A 410 9.96 32.94 -5.66
C LEU A 410 10.84 31.85 -6.29
N GLU A 411 12.02 31.60 -5.72
CA GLU A 411 13.00 30.69 -6.31
C GLU A 411 12.45 29.28 -6.59
N GLU A 412 11.57 28.78 -5.73
CA GLU A 412 10.92 27.47 -5.89
C GLU A 412 10.07 27.37 -7.18
N LEU A 413 9.60 28.52 -7.67
CA LEU A 413 8.79 28.65 -8.89
C LEU A 413 9.62 29.04 -10.12
N GLU A 414 10.91 29.35 -9.98
CA GLU A 414 11.81 29.58 -11.11
C GLU A 414 12.24 28.27 -11.78
N GLU A 415 12.26 27.19 -10.99
CA GLU A 415 12.68 25.87 -11.47
C GLU A 415 11.66 25.24 -12.42
N GLU A 416 12.18 24.52 -13.42
CA GLU A 416 11.38 23.76 -14.38
C GLU A 416 10.71 22.56 -13.70
N ARG A 417 9.42 22.33 -14.01
CA ARG A 417 8.68 21.14 -13.54
C ARG A 417 9.01 19.95 -14.44
N LEU A 418 9.82 19.03 -13.95
CA LEU A 418 10.26 17.84 -14.67
C LEU A 418 9.28 16.66 -14.50
N PRO A 419 9.24 15.71 -15.45
CA PRO A 419 8.47 14.48 -15.29
C PRO A 419 9.04 13.61 -14.17
N TYR A 420 8.27 13.43 -13.10
CA TYR A 420 8.56 12.44 -12.05
C TYR A 420 8.62 10.99 -12.58
N PHE A 421 7.54 10.53 -13.22
CA PHE A 421 7.48 9.23 -13.87
C PHE A 421 8.03 9.31 -15.30
N THR A 422 9.07 8.55 -15.60
CA THR A 422 9.59 8.39 -16.97
C THR A 422 8.89 7.25 -17.71
N LYS A 423 9.12 7.14 -19.02
CA LYS A 423 8.46 6.13 -19.87
C LYS A 423 8.77 4.72 -19.36
N GLY A 424 7.71 3.97 -19.04
CA GLY A 424 7.81 2.58 -18.56
C GLY A 424 7.94 2.45 -17.04
N MET A 425 8.01 3.55 -16.29
CA MET A 425 7.94 3.52 -14.83
C MET A 425 6.51 3.26 -14.34
N ASP A 426 6.40 2.60 -13.19
CA ASP A 426 5.17 2.52 -12.40
C ASP A 426 4.70 3.96 -12.06
N LYS A 427 3.45 4.28 -12.35
CA LYS A 427 2.82 5.60 -12.11
C LYS A 427 2.25 5.72 -10.70
N ARG A 428 2.91 5.05 -9.76
CA ARG A 428 2.57 5.01 -8.34
C ARG A 428 3.75 5.55 -7.55
N GLU A 429 3.49 6.47 -6.63
CA GLU A 429 4.45 6.87 -5.61
C GLU A 429 3.78 6.75 -4.24
N ASN A 430 4.24 5.77 -3.45
CA ASN A 430 3.61 5.39 -2.19
C ASN A 430 4.44 5.78 -0.95
N LEU A 431 5.66 6.29 -1.15
CA LEU A 431 6.58 6.69 -0.09
C LEU A 431 6.40 8.17 0.21
N TRP A 432 5.70 8.48 1.31
CA TRP A 432 5.40 9.85 1.73
C TRP A 432 6.61 10.80 1.71
N ASN A 433 7.79 10.35 2.17
CA ASN A 433 8.99 11.17 2.19
C ASN A 433 9.47 11.61 0.80
N ARG A 434 9.26 10.79 -0.24
CA ARG A 434 9.58 11.12 -1.64
C ARG A 434 8.54 12.02 -2.30
N ILE A 435 7.30 11.99 -1.79
CA ILE A 435 6.21 12.83 -2.29
C ILE A 435 6.37 14.29 -1.83
N ILE A 436 6.79 14.50 -0.59
CA ILE A 436 6.80 15.84 0.02
C ILE A 436 8.03 16.68 -0.36
N SER A 437 9.13 16.04 -0.80
CA SER A 437 10.41 16.71 -1.00
C SER A 437 11.29 15.93 -1.97
N GLY A 438 12.10 16.66 -2.76
CA GLY A 438 13.21 16.09 -3.51
C GLY A 438 14.49 15.93 -2.68
N CYS A 439 14.50 16.41 -1.43
CA CYS A 439 15.62 16.28 -0.51
C CYS A 439 15.49 15.04 0.39
N ASP A 440 16.61 14.46 0.78
CA ASP A 440 16.65 13.35 1.72
C ASP A 440 16.25 13.78 3.13
N LEU A 441 15.42 12.95 3.78
CA LEU A 441 14.90 13.19 5.13
C LEU A 441 15.62 12.38 6.21
N ASN A 442 16.17 11.22 5.85
CA ASN A 442 16.62 10.18 6.80
C ASN A 442 18.13 9.88 6.73
N ASP A 443 18.90 10.65 5.96
CA ASP A 443 20.32 10.38 5.81
C ASP A 443 21.11 10.86 7.01
N THR A 444 21.77 9.91 7.68
CA THR A 444 22.83 10.16 8.65
C THR A 444 24.08 9.42 8.17
N ILE A 445 25.17 10.16 7.92
CA ILE A 445 26.48 9.63 7.52
C ILE A 445 27.04 8.69 8.60
#